data_AF-A0A359ATF7-F1
#
_entry.id   AF-A0A359ATF7-F1
#
_cell.length_a   1.000
_cell.length_b   1.000
_cell.length_c   1.000
_cell.angle_alpha   90.00
_cell.angle_beta   90.00
_cell.angle_gamma   90.00
#
_symmetry.space_group_name_H-M   'P 1'
#
loop_
_entity.id
_entity.type
_entity.pdbx_description
1 polymer ?
#
loop_
_entity_poly.entity_id
_entity_poly.type
_entity_poly.pdbx_seq_one_letter_code
_entity_poly.pdbx_strand_id
1 'polypeptide(L)'
;NASGMSFGSREQEVSTISRSLKGLAKELNIPIIALSQLNRGVETRQGNEGKRPQLADLRESGAIEQDADIVCFIHRPEYYRITEDEQGNSLIGVAEIIVAKHRNGPTGLAKMRFDSEYARFQNMDDFVVGQRYVERPSKMNKATNGDPSSSADALSGGDFTTPNKEPLPF
;
A
#
# COMPACT_ATOMS: atom_id res chain seq x y z
N ASN A 1 48.47 -16.08 -7.52
CA ASN A 1 48.06 -17.33 -6.84
C ASN A 1 46.68 -17.15 -6.23
N ALA A 2 45.62 -17.30 -7.03
CA ALA A 2 44.24 -17.39 -6.53
C ALA A 2 43.78 -18.83 -6.80
N SER A 3 44.22 -19.74 -5.94
CA SER A 3 43.87 -21.15 -5.99
C SER A 3 42.43 -21.33 -5.52
N GLY A 4 41.60 -21.78 -6.46
CA GLY A 4 40.27 -22.40 -6.32
C GLY A 4 39.63 -22.39 -4.93
N MET A 5 38.81 -21.37 -4.68
CA MET A 5 37.72 -21.52 -3.72
C MET A 5 36.61 -22.26 -4.46
N SER A 6 36.54 -23.59 -4.28
CA SER A 6 35.36 -24.36 -4.68
C SER A 6 34.22 -23.86 -3.79
N PHE A 7 33.44 -22.89 -4.27
CA PHE A 7 32.22 -22.49 -3.58
C PHE A 7 31.36 -23.74 -3.40
N GLY A 8 30.93 -23.98 -2.16
CA GLY A 8 30.01 -25.07 -1.84
C GLY A 8 28.65 -24.85 -2.50
N SER A 9 27.62 -25.54 -2.01
CA SER A 9 26.23 -25.28 -2.42
C SER A 9 25.95 -23.76 -2.46
N ARG A 10 25.14 -23.29 -3.42
CA ARG A 10 24.73 -21.88 -3.56
C ARG A 10 24.29 -21.26 -2.22
N GLU A 11 23.62 -22.05 -1.40
CA GLU A 11 23.22 -21.66 -0.04
C GLU A 11 24.40 -21.23 0.84
N GLN A 12 25.52 -21.96 0.78
CA GLN A 12 26.72 -21.70 1.56
C GLN A 12 27.46 -20.44 1.08
N GLU A 13 27.45 -20.18 -0.23
CA GLU A 13 27.97 -18.93 -0.81
C GLU A 13 27.16 -17.73 -0.31
N VAL A 14 25.83 -17.80 -0.45
CA VAL A 14 24.92 -16.74 0.01
C VAL A 14 25.06 -16.51 1.52
N SER A 15 25.20 -17.58 2.30
CA SER A 15 25.43 -17.51 3.75
C SER A 15 26.73 -16.81 4.11
N THR A 16 27.78 -16.98 3.31
CA THR A 16 29.07 -16.34 3.53
C THR A 16 28.98 -14.84 3.23
N ILE A 17 28.30 -14.50 2.13
CA ILE A 17 28.09 -13.10 1.71
C ILE A 17 27.23 -12.36 2.74
N SER A 18 26.10 -12.93 3.18
CA SER A 18 25.20 -12.28 4.17
C SER A 18 25.91 -11.98 5.48
N ARG A 19 26.69 -12.94 5.98
CA ARG A 19 27.44 -12.79 7.24
C ARG A 19 28.54 -11.75 7.12
N SER A 20 29.25 -11.72 5.99
CA SER A 20 30.27 -10.71 5.70
C SER A 20 29.66 -9.29 5.65
N LEU A 21 28.54 -9.12 4.93
CA LEU A 21 27.83 -7.84 4.87
C LEU A 21 27.34 -7.38 6.25
N LYS A 22 26.82 -8.30 7.07
CA LYS A 22 26.40 -7.98 8.44
C LYS A 22 27.58 -7.58 9.34
N GLY A 23 28.73 -8.24 9.17
CA GLY A 23 29.97 -7.86 9.84
C GLY A 23 30.40 -6.44 9.47
N LEU A 24 30.46 -6.15 8.16
CA LEU A 24 30.85 -4.85 7.64
C LEU A 24 29.91 -3.72 8.08
N ALA A 25 28.60 -3.95 8.05
CA ALA A 25 27.60 -2.98 8.53
C ALA A 25 27.81 -2.61 10.00
N LYS A 26 28.16 -3.59 10.85
CA LYS A 26 28.43 -3.39 12.27
C LYS A 26 29.77 -2.68 12.50
N GLU A 27 30.80 -3.04 11.75
CA GLU A 27 32.13 -2.45 11.87
C GLU A 27 32.15 -0.97 11.47
N LEU A 28 31.54 -0.65 10.33
CA LEU A 28 31.47 0.72 9.81
C LEU A 28 30.32 1.54 10.39
N ASN A 29 29.41 0.91 11.14
CA ASN A 29 28.21 1.52 11.71
C ASN A 29 27.35 2.26 10.65
N ILE A 30 27.13 1.61 9.52
CA ILE A 30 26.29 2.13 8.42
C ILE A 30 25.18 1.13 8.06
N PRO A 31 24.00 1.60 7.64
CA PRO A 31 22.96 0.73 7.11
C PRO A 31 23.37 0.19 5.75
N ILE A 32 23.35 -1.14 5.59
CA ILE A 32 23.56 -1.81 4.30
C ILE A 32 22.23 -2.39 3.84
N ILE A 33 21.82 -2.02 2.62
CA ILE A 33 20.64 -2.56 1.95
C ILE A 33 21.12 -3.50 0.85
N ALA A 34 20.70 -4.77 0.94
CA ALA A 34 20.93 -5.76 -0.09
C ALA A 34 19.60 -6.12 -0.77
N LEU A 35 19.62 -6.27 -2.08
CA LEU A 35 18.47 -6.75 -2.85
C LEU A 35 18.66 -8.24 -3.14
N SER A 36 17.62 -9.02 -2.92
CA SER A 36 17.60 -10.44 -3.26
C SER A 36 16.40 -10.74 -4.14
N GLN A 37 16.62 -11.51 -5.19
CA GLN A 37 15.56 -12.01 -6.04
C GLN A 37 14.94 -13.25 -5.40
N LEU A 38 13.60 -13.29 -5.38
CA LEU A 38 12.84 -14.45 -4.89
C LEU A 38 12.88 -15.61 -5.88
N ASN A 39 12.74 -16.84 -5.38
CA ASN A 39 12.49 -17.98 -6.24
C ASN A 39 11.11 -17.84 -6.92
N ARG A 40 11.00 -18.28 -8.18
CA ARG A 40 9.76 -18.29 -8.98
C ARG A 40 8.62 -19.11 -8.36
N GLY A 41 8.89 -19.93 -7.34
CA GLY A 41 7.87 -20.66 -6.58
C GLY A 41 6.75 -19.78 -6.01
N VAL A 42 7.03 -18.49 -5.73
CA VAL A 42 6.01 -17.52 -5.33
C VAL A 42 4.89 -17.38 -6.38
N GLU A 43 5.23 -17.54 -7.67
CA GLU A 43 4.30 -17.39 -8.78
C GLU A 43 3.46 -18.64 -9.05
N THR A 44 3.80 -19.80 -8.49
CA THR A 44 3.05 -21.04 -8.72
C THR A 44 1.97 -21.28 -7.66
N ARG A 45 2.05 -20.62 -6.50
CA ARG A 45 1.03 -20.73 -5.44
C ARG A 45 -0.32 -20.21 -5.91
N GLN A 46 -1.39 -20.94 -5.59
CA GLN A 46 -2.76 -20.55 -5.94
C GLN A 46 -3.33 -19.58 -4.90
N GLY A 47 -4.32 -18.77 -5.34
CA GLY A 47 -5.00 -17.77 -4.52
C GLY A 47 -4.28 -16.42 -4.46
N ASN A 48 -5.04 -15.36 -4.16
CA ASN A 48 -4.56 -13.98 -4.10
C ASN A 48 -3.50 -13.81 -3.00
N GLU A 49 -3.74 -14.41 -1.83
CA GLU A 49 -2.81 -14.49 -0.70
C GLU A 49 -1.53 -15.26 -1.06
N GLY A 50 -1.64 -16.29 -1.91
CA GLY A 50 -0.51 -17.14 -2.30
C GLY A 50 0.56 -16.40 -3.11
N LYS A 51 0.19 -15.32 -3.82
CA LYS A 51 1.14 -14.50 -4.58
C LYS A 51 1.93 -13.51 -3.73
N ARG A 52 1.54 -13.30 -2.47
CA ARG A 52 2.31 -12.48 -1.55
C ARG A 52 3.62 -13.18 -1.19
N PRO A 53 4.78 -12.51 -1.30
CA PRO A 53 6.06 -13.06 -0.86
C PRO A 53 6.09 -13.37 0.63
N GLN A 54 6.81 -14.43 0.99
CA GLN A 54 6.99 -14.92 2.35
C GLN A 54 8.46 -15.24 2.61
N LEU A 55 8.87 -15.35 3.88
CA LEU A 55 10.25 -15.71 4.24
C LEU A 55 10.69 -17.05 3.63
N ALA A 56 9.77 -18.01 3.51
CA ALA A 56 10.02 -19.29 2.85
C ALA A 56 10.42 -19.15 1.36
N ASP A 57 10.11 -18.03 0.71
CA ASP A 57 10.50 -17.78 -0.69
C ASP A 57 11.99 -17.38 -0.79
N LEU A 58 12.66 -17.10 0.34
CA LEU A 58 14.11 -16.91 0.47
C LEU A 58 14.84 -18.23 0.79
N ARG A 59 14.21 -19.40 0.67
CA ARG A 59 14.75 -20.69 1.16
C ARG A 59 16.14 -21.07 0.63
N GLU A 60 16.50 -20.71 -0.60
CA GLU A 60 17.86 -20.89 -1.14
C GLU A 60 18.91 -19.96 -0.49
N SER A 61 18.45 -19.11 0.41
CA SER A 61 19.14 -18.03 1.09
C SER A 61 18.76 -17.98 2.58
N GLY A 62 18.47 -19.13 3.21
CA GLY A 62 18.03 -19.20 4.61
C GLY A 62 18.93 -18.45 5.59
N ALA A 63 20.22 -18.31 5.28
CA ALA A 63 21.14 -17.47 6.05
C ALA A 63 20.86 -15.97 5.96
N ILE A 64 20.34 -15.46 4.83
CA ILE A 64 19.90 -14.06 4.73
C ILE A 64 18.78 -13.79 5.73
N GLU A 65 17.80 -14.69 5.81
CA GLU A 65 16.71 -14.57 6.78
C GLU A 65 17.28 -14.50 8.20
N GLN A 66 18.26 -15.35 8.55
CA GLN A 66 18.85 -15.33 9.87
C GLN A 66 19.67 -14.06 10.13
N ASP A 67 20.58 -13.69 9.23
CA ASP A 67 21.57 -12.63 9.46
C ASP A 67 20.97 -11.21 9.36
N ALA A 68 19.92 -11.01 8.55
CA ALA A 68 19.28 -9.71 8.36
C ALA A 68 18.60 -9.19 9.64
N ASP A 69 18.67 -7.87 9.86
CA ASP A 69 17.92 -7.21 10.93
C ASP A 69 16.46 -6.95 10.52
N ILE A 70 16.26 -6.56 9.27
CA ILE A 70 14.96 -6.25 8.66
C ILE A 70 14.88 -6.98 7.32
N VAL A 71 13.74 -7.61 7.03
CA VAL A 71 13.44 -8.18 5.72
C VAL A 71 12.14 -7.56 5.23
N CYS A 72 12.21 -6.90 4.08
CA CYS A 72 11.07 -6.30 3.41
C CYS A 72 10.83 -6.98 2.07
N PHE A 73 9.57 -7.23 1.75
CA PHE A 73 9.14 -7.63 0.41
C PHE A 73 8.34 -6.53 -0.26
N ILE A 74 8.40 -6.51 -1.58
CA ILE A 74 7.60 -5.65 -2.42
C ILE A 74 6.56 -6.54 -3.10
N HIS A 75 5.29 -6.25 -2.89
CA HIS A 75 4.19 -6.94 -3.56
C HIS A 75 3.34 -5.92 -4.32
N ARG A 76 3.05 -6.21 -5.59
CA ARG A 76 2.19 -5.39 -6.45
C ARG A 76 1.01 -6.24 -6.91
N PRO A 77 -0.17 -6.12 -6.28
CA PRO A 77 -1.36 -6.91 -6.64
C PRO A 77 -1.70 -6.80 -8.14
N GLU A 78 -1.59 -5.59 -8.71
CA GLU A 78 -1.85 -5.33 -10.12
C GLU A 78 -0.98 -6.17 -11.07
N TYR A 79 0.27 -6.46 -10.71
CA TYR A 79 1.17 -7.32 -11.50
C TYR A 79 0.60 -8.74 -11.65
N TYR A 80 -0.14 -9.22 -10.65
CA TYR A 80 -0.79 -10.52 -10.64
C TYR A 80 -2.25 -10.47 -11.13
N ARG A 81 -2.68 -9.34 -11.73
CA ARG A 81 -4.06 -9.07 -12.17
C ARG A 81 -5.08 -9.08 -11.01
N ILE A 82 -4.61 -8.78 -9.80
CA ILE A 82 -5.46 -8.61 -8.62
C ILE A 82 -5.79 -7.11 -8.53
N THR A 83 -6.98 -6.73 -8.95
CA THR A 83 -7.38 -5.33 -9.11
C THR A 83 -8.26 -4.79 -7.97
N GLU A 84 -8.81 -5.68 -7.14
CA GLU A 84 -9.71 -5.32 -6.05
C GLU A 84 -9.35 -6.12 -4.78
N ASP A 85 -9.56 -5.51 -3.62
CA ASP A 85 -9.45 -6.20 -2.33
C ASP A 85 -10.77 -6.90 -1.94
N GLU A 86 -10.76 -7.63 -0.83
CA GLU A 86 -11.95 -8.36 -0.33
C GLU A 86 -13.14 -7.44 -0.01
N GLN A 87 -12.91 -6.14 0.15
CA GLN A 87 -13.91 -5.12 0.44
C GLN A 87 -14.36 -4.36 -0.83
N GLY A 88 -13.83 -4.72 -2.01
CA GLY A 88 -14.15 -4.08 -3.28
C GLY A 88 -13.39 -2.77 -3.55
N ASN A 89 -12.36 -2.44 -2.78
CA ASN A 89 -11.53 -1.26 -3.05
C ASN A 89 -10.54 -1.55 -4.17
N SER A 90 -10.29 -0.57 -5.03
CA SER A 90 -9.32 -0.72 -6.11
C SER A 90 -7.88 -0.82 -5.59
N LEU A 91 -7.14 -1.81 -6.11
CA LEU A 91 -5.71 -2.04 -5.88
C LEU A 91 -4.82 -1.59 -7.05
N ILE A 92 -5.40 -0.93 -8.06
CA ILE A 92 -4.67 -0.45 -9.24
C ILE A 92 -3.69 0.63 -8.81
N GLY A 93 -2.42 0.50 -9.21
CA GLY A 93 -1.36 1.40 -8.81
C GLY A 93 -1.02 1.34 -7.31
N VAL A 94 -1.46 0.31 -6.59
CA VAL A 94 -1.08 0.07 -5.19
C VAL A 94 0.10 -0.89 -5.14
N ALA A 95 1.09 -0.56 -4.31
CA ALA A 95 2.14 -1.49 -3.90
C ALA A 95 2.14 -1.66 -2.39
N GLU A 96 2.41 -2.88 -1.94
CA GLU A 96 2.52 -3.25 -0.54
C GLU A 96 4.01 -3.49 -0.24
N ILE A 97 4.55 -2.74 0.72
CA ILE A 97 5.84 -3.01 1.33
C ILE A 97 5.59 -3.82 2.59
N ILE A 98 5.95 -5.10 2.56
CA ILE A 98 5.68 -6.06 3.62
C ILE A 98 6.94 -6.19 4.47
N VAL A 99 6.91 -5.69 5.70
CA VAL A 99 7.98 -5.90 6.68
C VAL A 99 7.80 -7.28 7.29
N ALA A 100 8.39 -8.30 6.66
CA ALA A 100 8.24 -9.71 7.03
C ALA A 100 9.09 -10.09 8.26
N LYS A 101 10.20 -9.39 8.48
CA LYS A 101 11.04 -9.56 9.68
C LYS A 101 11.50 -8.20 10.18
N HIS A 102 11.46 -8.02 11.49
CA HIS A 102 12.13 -6.90 12.16
C HIS A 102 12.67 -7.39 13.51
N ARG A 103 14.00 -7.41 13.69
CA ARG A 103 14.62 -7.92 14.93
C ARG A 103 14.30 -7.09 16.18
N ASN A 104 14.08 -5.79 16.02
CA ASN A 104 13.97 -4.82 17.11
C ASN A 104 12.65 -4.03 17.07
N GLY A 105 11.62 -4.56 16.42
CA GLY A 105 10.37 -3.84 16.24
C GLY A 105 9.28 -4.69 15.60
N PRO A 106 8.09 -4.11 15.37
CA PRO A 106 6.96 -4.84 14.81
C PRO A 106 7.17 -5.15 13.32
N THR A 107 6.61 -6.27 12.89
CA THR A 107 6.33 -6.54 11.48
C THR A 107 5.05 -5.80 11.06
N GLY A 108 4.83 -5.67 9.76
CA GLY A 108 3.65 -4.95 9.27
C GLY A 108 3.64 -4.79 7.76
N LEU A 109 2.63 -4.06 7.29
CA LEU A 109 2.41 -3.79 5.88
C LEU A 109 2.21 -2.28 5.69
N ALA A 110 3.05 -1.68 4.86
CA ALA A 110 2.91 -0.30 4.43
C ALA A 110 2.39 -0.26 3.00
N LYS A 111 1.25 0.40 2.79
CA LYS A 111 0.69 0.62 1.44
C LYS A 111 1.27 1.90 0.86
N MET A 112 1.68 1.82 -0.41
CA MET A 112 2.24 2.94 -1.17
C MET A 112 1.58 2.99 -2.55
N ARG A 113 1.64 4.16 -3.20
CA ARG A 113 1.30 4.27 -4.61
C ARG A 113 2.51 3.88 -5.46
N PHE A 114 2.28 3.10 -6.51
CA PHE A 114 3.28 2.77 -7.51
C PHE A 114 2.89 3.36 -8.86
N ASP A 115 3.76 4.21 -9.37
CA ASP A 115 3.66 4.82 -10.68
C ASP A 115 4.49 3.99 -11.67
N SER A 116 3.80 3.23 -12.53
CA SER A 116 4.43 2.27 -13.44
C SER A 116 5.17 2.93 -14.60
N GLU A 117 4.78 4.15 -14.98
CA GLU A 117 5.43 4.90 -16.05
C GLU A 117 6.85 5.31 -15.64
N TYR A 118 7.03 5.70 -14.37
CA TYR A 118 8.32 6.18 -13.85
C TYR A 118 9.01 5.19 -12.91
N ALA A 119 8.45 4.00 -12.72
CA ALA A 119 8.89 3.01 -11.72
C ALA A 119 9.10 3.61 -10.32
N ARG A 120 8.18 4.49 -9.90
CA ARG A 120 8.33 5.34 -8.70
C ARG A 120 7.32 4.97 -7.63
N PHE A 121 7.81 4.78 -6.41
CA PHE A 121 6.98 4.66 -5.21
C PHE A 121 6.71 6.05 -4.62
N GLN A 122 5.46 6.33 -4.28
CA GLN A 122 5.01 7.59 -3.69
C GLN A 122 4.20 7.29 -2.43
N ASN A 123 4.18 8.23 -1.48
CA ASN A 123 3.31 8.09 -0.31
C ASN A 123 1.86 8.04 -0.77
N MET A 124 1.05 7.27 -0.05
CA MET A 124 -0.38 7.16 -0.36
C MET A 124 -1.09 8.51 -0.18
N ASP A 125 -0.61 9.33 0.74
CA ASP A 125 -1.18 10.63 1.12
C ASP A 125 -0.76 11.78 0.20
N ASP A 126 0.38 11.69 -0.49
CA ASP A 126 0.89 12.76 -1.37
C ASP A 126 -0.03 12.99 -2.60
N PHE A 127 -0.98 12.08 -2.84
CA PHE A 127 -2.01 12.23 -3.87
C PHE A 127 -3.28 12.96 -3.39
N VAL A 128 -3.35 13.41 -2.13
CA VAL A 128 -4.42 14.32 -1.67
C VAL A 128 -4.24 15.72 -2.28
N VAL A 129 -3.07 16.03 -2.84
CA VAL A 129 -2.84 17.27 -3.61
C VAL A 129 -2.94 16.97 -5.11
N GLY A 130 -4.17 16.85 -5.64
CA GLY A 130 -4.31 16.95 -7.10
C GLY A 130 -5.56 16.44 -7.81
N GLN A 131 -6.38 15.52 -7.28
CA GLN A 131 -7.62 15.01 -7.94
C GLN A 131 -8.33 14.04 -6.97
N ARG A 132 -9.62 14.12 -6.62
CA ARG A 132 -10.80 14.81 -7.13
C ARG A 132 -11.59 15.35 -5.92
N TYR A 133 -12.20 16.52 -6.02
CA TYR A 133 -13.30 16.88 -5.14
C TYR A 133 -14.34 15.74 -5.21
N VAL A 134 -14.55 15.03 -4.10
CA VAL A 134 -15.78 14.26 -3.93
C VAL A 134 -16.83 15.32 -3.63
N GLU A 135 -17.63 15.68 -4.63
CA GLU A 135 -18.90 16.35 -4.35
C GLU A 135 -19.68 15.43 -3.41
N ARG A 136 -19.68 15.77 -2.12
CA ARG A 136 -20.59 15.17 -1.16
C ARG A 136 -21.87 15.98 -1.24
N PRO A 137 -22.91 15.53 -1.96
CA PRO A 137 -24.17 16.25 -1.95
C PRO A 137 -24.66 16.35 -0.50
N SER A 138 -24.94 17.57 -0.04
CA SER A 138 -25.49 17.78 1.29
C SER A 138 -26.84 17.07 1.41
N LYS A 139 -27.13 16.49 2.57
CA LYS A 139 -28.44 15.88 2.88
C LYS A 139 -29.63 16.87 2.70
N MET A 140 -29.35 18.16 2.59
CA MET A 140 -30.32 19.22 2.28
C MET A 140 -30.97 19.07 0.89
N ASN A 141 -30.30 18.43 -0.08
CA ASN A 141 -30.84 18.26 -1.43
C ASN A 141 -31.56 16.92 -1.63
N LYS A 142 -31.79 16.15 -0.55
CA LYS A 142 -32.46 14.83 -0.61
C LYS A 142 -33.97 14.90 -0.30
N ALA A 143 -34.56 16.08 -0.31
CA ALA A 143 -35.99 16.25 -0.09
C ALA A 143 -36.55 17.21 -1.14
N THR A 144 -36.85 16.70 -2.33
CA THR A 144 -38.07 16.95 -3.11
C THR A 144 -37.92 16.27 -4.46
N ASN A 145 -38.51 15.09 -4.61
CA ASN A 145 -39.06 14.62 -5.87
C ASN A 145 -40.10 13.54 -5.53
N GLY A 146 -41.26 14.01 -5.09
CA GLY A 146 -42.52 13.29 -5.18
C GLY A 146 -43.42 14.13 -6.08
N ASP A 147 -43.60 13.67 -7.32
CA ASP A 147 -44.60 14.19 -8.24
C ASP A 147 -45.99 13.96 -7.64
N PRO A 148 -46.93 14.93 -7.73
CA PRO A 148 -47.92 14.76 -8.79
C PRO A 148 -48.47 16.09 -9.37
N SER A 149 -48.61 16.12 -10.69
CA SER A 149 -49.77 16.66 -11.43
C SER A 149 -50.76 17.57 -10.67
N SER A 150 -50.72 18.88 -10.95
CA SER A 150 -51.87 19.78 -11.21
C SER A 150 -51.47 21.25 -11.04
N SER A 151 -51.37 21.99 -12.14
CA SER A 151 -51.35 23.45 -12.12
C SER A 151 -52.76 23.97 -12.40
N ALA A 152 -53.44 24.45 -11.35
CA ALA A 152 -54.58 25.34 -11.46
C ALA A 152 -54.49 26.40 -10.34
N ASP A 153 -54.22 27.62 -10.78
CA ASP A 153 -54.69 28.91 -10.26
C ASP A 153 -54.33 29.47 -8.87
N ALA A 154 -54.07 30.78 -8.95
CA ALA A 154 -54.42 31.86 -8.01
C ALA A 154 -53.39 32.31 -6.94
N LEU A 155 -52.64 33.36 -7.31
CA LEU A 155 -52.62 34.71 -6.70
C LEU A 155 -52.97 34.84 -5.20
N SER A 156 -52.06 35.41 -4.41
CA SER A 156 -52.32 36.53 -3.48
C SER A 156 -51.02 37.00 -2.80
N GLY A 157 -50.81 38.32 -2.75
CA GLY A 157 -49.61 38.96 -2.22
C GLY A 157 -49.59 39.19 -0.70
N GLY A 158 -48.44 39.66 -0.21
CA GLY A 158 -48.13 40.04 1.17
C GLY A 158 -46.61 40.06 1.36
N ASP A 159 -45.91 41.06 0.81
CA ASP A 159 -45.46 42.30 1.47
C ASP A 159 -44.29 42.11 2.46
N PHE A 160 -43.17 42.77 2.15
CA PHE A 160 -41.79 42.49 2.55
C PHE A 160 -41.31 43.32 3.76
N THR A 161 -42.23 43.92 4.54
CA THR A 161 -41.86 45.02 5.46
C THR A 161 -42.01 44.76 6.97
N THR A 162 -42.18 43.52 7.44
CA THR A 162 -42.25 43.25 8.89
C THR A 162 -40.92 42.74 9.48
N PRO A 163 -40.30 43.44 10.46
CA PRO A 163 -39.14 42.92 11.15
C PRO A 163 -39.59 41.85 12.16
N ASN A 164 -39.09 40.63 11.99
CA ASN A 164 -39.40 39.50 12.85
C ASN A 164 -38.87 39.75 14.27
N LYS A 165 -39.78 39.85 15.26
CA LYS A 165 -39.48 39.94 16.70
C LYS A 165 -39.54 38.54 17.31
N GLU A 166 -38.48 37.76 17.16
CA GLU A 166 -38.27 36.60 18.02
C GLU A 166 -36.80 36.55 18.47
N PRO A 167 -36.51 36.43 19.78
CA PRO A 167 -35.14 36.31 20.25
C PRO A 167 -34.58 34.91 19.94
N LEU A 168 -33.36 34.87 19.43
CA LEU A 168 -32.63 33.63 19.17
C LEU A 168 -32.35 32.91 20.51
N PRO A 169 -32.59 31.59 20.60
CA PRO A 169 -32.21 30.83 21.79
C PRO A 169 -30.68 30.66 21.84
N PHE A 170 -30.15 30.75 23.06
CA PHE A 170 -28.75 30.41 23.39
C PHE A 170 -28.37 29.00 22.93
#